data_AF-A0A562L4D3-F1
#
_entry.id   AF-A0A562L4D3-F1
#
_cell.length_a   1.000
_cell.length_b   1.000
_cell.length_c   1.000
_cell.angle_alpha   90.00
_cell.angle_beta   90.00
_cell.angle_gamma   90.00
#
_symmetry.space_group_name_H-M   'P 1'
#
loop_
_entity.id
_entity.type
_entity.pdbx_description
1 polymer ?
#
loop_
_entity_poly.entity_id
_entity_poly.type
_entity_poly.pdbx_seq_one_letter_code
_entity_poly.pdbx_strand_id
1 'polypeptide(L)'
;MAKRADTKARSVRGSRTGRPIMALLDLLGRRWSLRILWELRDEPLTSRALRTACDEASPTVLQARLTELREAGFVELGDAGGYALTASGRELCETFMPLHRFAERWRSKSGA
;
A
#
# COMPACT_ATOMS: atom_id res chain seq x y z
N MET A 1 4.24 -19.12 33.05
CA MET A 1 3.75 -17.72 33.03
C MET A 1 4.19 -17.09 31.72
N ALA A 2 3.26 -16.88 30.78
CA ALA A 2 3.57 -16.29 29.47
C ALA A 2 3.55 -14.76 29.58
N LYS A 3 4.70 -14.14 29.28
CA LYS A 3 4.88 -12.69 29.24
C LYS A 3 4.07 -12.13 28.05
N ARG A 4 2.99 -11.40 28.32
CA ARG A 4 2.29 -10.60 27.30
C ARG A 4 3.31 -9.66 26.67
N ALA A 5 3.56 -9.82 25.37
CA ALA A 5 4.31 -8.85 24.60
C ALA A 5 3.48 -7.56 24.56
N ASP A 6 3.93 -6.55 25.29
CA ASP A 6 3.37 -5.20 25.27
C ASP A 6 3.60 -4.61 23.88
N THR A 7 2.63 -4.82 23.00
CA THR A 7 2.64 -4.26 21.65
C THR A 7 2.24 -2.80 21.79
N LYS A 8 3.18 -1.94 22.18
CA LYS A 8 2.98 -0.49 22.09
C LYS A 8 2.74 -0.17 20.62
N ALA A 9 1.47 -0.08 20.25
CA ALA A 9 1.04 0.22 18.90
C ALA A 9 1.71 1.53 18.49
N ARG A 10 2.65 1.42 17.55
CA ARG A 10 3.47 2.54 17.09
C ARG A 10 2.51 3.64 16.64
N SER A 11 2.53 4.79 17.32
CA SER A 11 1.67 5.92 16.98
C SER A 11 1.92 6.30 15.52
N VAL A 12 0.90 6.17 14.69
CA VAL A 12 0.95 6.57 13.28
C VAL A 12 0.52 8.03 13.15
N ARG A 13 0.93 8.70 12.07
CA ARG A 13 0.65 10.12 11.88
C ARG A 13 -0.87 10.36 11.98
N GLY A 14 -1.30 11.23 12.90
CA GLY A 14 -2.71 11.57 13.09
C GLY A 14 -3.53 10.59 13.93
N SER A 15 -2.95 9.54 14.54
CA SER A 15 -3.68 8.64 15.46
C SER A 15 -2.90 8.29 16.72
N ARG A 16 -3.50 8.58 17.88
CA ARG A 16 -2.99 8.22 19.21
C ARG A 16 -3.44 6.83 19.70
N THR A 17 -4.33 6.17 18.96
CA THR A 17 -5.11 5.01 19.45
C THR A 17 -4.57 3.65 19.05
N GLY A 18 -3.56 3.59 18.16
CA GLY A 18 -3.00 2.32 17.70
C GLY A 18 -3.97 1.44 16.89
N ARG A 19 -5.12 1.98 16.47
CA ARG A 19 -6.15 1.23 15.74
C ARG A 19 -5.58 0.67 14.43
N PRO A 20 -5.76 -0.64 14.12
CA PRO A 20 -5.20 -1.27 12.91
C PRO A 20 -5.56 -0.55 11.61
N ILE A 21 -6.81 -0.08 11.48
CA ILE A 21 -7.26 0.69 10.31
C ILE A 21 -6.45 1.98 10.11
N MET A 22 -6.02 2.64 11.18
CA MET A 22 -5.22 3.87 11.05
C MET A 22 -3.80 3.56 10.58
N ALA A 23 -3.23 2.42 10.98
CA ALA A 23 -1.93 2.00 10.49
C ALA A 23 -1.98 1.61 9.00
N LEU A 24 -3.04 0.93 8.58
CA LEU A 24 -3.30 0.64 7.17
C LEU A 24 -3.44 1.93 6.35
N LEU A 25 -4.28 2.87 6.81
CA LEU A 25 -4.48 4.14 6.12
C LEU A 25 -3.20 5.00 6.09
N ASP A 26 -2.37 4.96 7.13
CA ASP A 26 -1.05 5.62 7.12
C ASP A 26 -0.13 5.02 6.05
N LEU A 27 -0.05 3.69 5.95
CA LEU A 27 0.74 3.02 4.90
C LEU A 27 0.23 3.38 3.50
N LEU A 28 -1.09 3.29 3.28
CA LEU A 28 -1.72 3.58 1.98
C LEU A 28 -1.63 5.06 1.59
N GLY A 29 -1.63 5.96 2.57
CA GLY A 29 -1.47 7.40 2.35
C GLY A 29 -0.02 7.84 2.05
N ARG A 30 0.97 6.95 2.19
CA ARG A 30 2.35 7.28 1.83
C ARG A 30 2.49 7.42 0.31
N ARG A 31 3.38 8.32 -0.10
CA ARG A 31 3.67 8.55 -1.52
C ARG A 31 4.00 7.22 -2.21
N TRP A 32 3.38 7.01 -3.36
CA TRP A 32 3.46 5.83 -4.23
C TRP A 32 2.80 4.55 -3.73
N SER A 33 2.36 4.42 -2.48
CA SER A 33 1.78 3.15 -1.98
C SER A 33 0.61 2.65 -2.82
N LEU A 34 -0.43 3.48 -2.98
CA LEU A 34 -1.61 3.12 -3.77
C LEU A 34 -1.28 2.96 -5.26
N ARG A 35 -0.35 3.77 -5.79
CA ARG A 35 0.08 3.65 -7.19
C ARG A 35 0.77 2.31 -7.43
N ILE A 36 1.70 1.89 -6.57
CA ILE A 36 2.38 0.59 -6.67
C ILE A 36 1.37 -0.55 -6.60
N LEU A 37 0.47 -0.54 -5.62
CA LEU A 37 -0.56 -1.58 -5.49
C LEU A 37 -1.45 -1.64 -6.74
N TRP A 38 -1.80 -0.48 -7.30
CA TRP A 38 -2.59 -0.38 -8.52
C TRP A 38 -1.86 -0.95 -9.74
N GLU A 39 -0.57 -0.65 -9.93
CA GLU A 39 0.18 -1.17 -11.08
C GLU A 39 0.42 -2.68 -10.99
N LEU A 40 0.56 -3.23 -9.77
CA LEU A 40 0.76 -4.67 -9.54
C LEU A 40 -0.53 -5.50 -9.59
N ARG A 41 -1.69 -4.87 -9.80
CA ARG A 41 -3.00 -5.55 -9.72
C ARG A 41 -3.19 -6.62 -10.80
N ASP A 42 -2.61 -6.40 -11.98
CA ASP A 42 -2.87 -7.21 -13.16
C ASP A 42 -1.73 -8.21 -13.40
N GLU A 43 -0.48 -7.78 -13.25
CA GLU A 43 0.70 -8.63 -13.47
C GLU A 43 1.88 -8.27 -12.57
N PRO A 44 2.83 -9.20 -12.36
CA PRO A 44 4.09 -8.90 -11.69
C PRO A 44 4.94 -7.90 -12.48
N LEU A 45 5.52 -6.91 -11.80
CA LEU A 45 6.37 -5.90 -12.42
C LEU A 45 7.77 -5.85 -11.81
N THR A 46 8.78 -5.65 -12.64
CA THR A 46 10.15 -5.38 -12.17
C THR A 46 10.23 -4.02 -11.48
N SER A 47 11.26 -3.80 -10.66
CA SER A 47 11.51 -2.48 -10.07
C SER A 47 11.58 -1.39 -11.14
N ARG A 48 12.25 -1.64 -12.28
CA ARG A 48 12.35 -0.68 -13.37
C ARG A 48 10.97 -0.31 -13.93
N ALA A 49 10.13 -1.30 -14.23
CA ALA A 49 8.78 -1.06 -14.75
C ALA A 49 7.92 -0.25 -13.77
N LEU A 50 7.99 -0.58 -12.46
CA LEU A 50 7.30 0.19 -11.42
C LEU A 50 7.76 1.65 -11.32
N ARG A 51 9.04 1.93 -11.57
CA ARG A 51 9.56 3.32 -11.53
C ARG A 51 8.99 4.14 -12.66
N THR A 52 8.97 3.58 -13.87
CA THR A 52 8.37 4.23 -15.04
C THR A 52 6.85 4.43 -14.83
N ALA A 53 6.15 3.44 -14.28
CA ALA A 53 4.72 3.56 -13.98
C ALA A 53 4.39 4.56 -12.84
N CYS A 54 5.38 4.87 -11.99
CA CYS A 54 5.29 5.85 -10.90
C CYS A 54 5.99 7.18 -11.24
N ASP A 55 5.82 7.69 -12.46
CA ASP A 55 6.35 8.99 -12.93
C ASP A 55 7.85 9.20 -12.59
N GLU A 56 8.67 8.19 -12.87
CA GLU A 56 10.11 8.19 -12.59
C GLU A 56 10.45 8.41 -11.10
N ALA A 57 9.63 7.86 -10.20
CA ALA A 57 9.84 7.87 -8.75
C ALA A 57 11.29 7.48 -8.39
N SER A 58 11.95 8.26 -7.52
CA SER A 58 13.32 8.01 -7.05
C SER A 58 13.54 6.55 -6.57
N PRO A 59 14.72 5.94 -6.84
CA PRO A 59 15.00 4.51 -6.54
C PRO A 59 14.82 4.18 -5.07
N THR A 60 15.66 4.75 -4.21
CA THR A 60 15.21 5.64 -3.14
C THR A 60 13.87 5.29 -2.50
N VAL A 61 12.92 6.12 -2.89
CA VAL A 61 11.55 6.14 -2.38
C VAL A 61 10.78 4.91 -2.82
N LEU A 62 10.95 4.43 -4.07
CA LEU A 62 10.24 3.25 -4.56
C LEU A 62 10.65 2.01 -3.74
N GLN A 63 11.94 1.79 -3.54
CA GLN A 63 12.45 0.64 -2.80
C GLN A 63 12.03 0.68 -1.33
N ALA A 64 12.12 1.84 -0.68
CA ALA A 64 11.59 2.01 0.67
C ALA A 64 10.10 1.63 0.74
N ARG A 65 9.31 1.94 -0.31
CA ARG A 65 7.90 1.62 -0.34
C ARG A 65 7.57 0.18 -0.67
N LEU A 66 8.34 -0.44 -1.55
CA LEU A 66 8.26 -1.88 -1.79
C LEU A 66 8.63 -2.68 -0.52
N THR A 67 9.65 -2.27 0.23
CA THR A 67 10.00 -2.90 1.51
C THR A 67 8.85 -2.81 2.50
N GLU A 68 8.25 -1.63 2.70
CA GLU A 68 7.12 -1.49 3.64
C GLU A 68 5.89 -2.30 3.23
N LEU A 69 5.56 -2.34 1.93
CA LEU A 69 4.44 -3.15 1.41
C LEU A 69 4.70 -4.65 1.54
N ARG A 70 5.96 -5.08 1.44
CA ARG A 70 6.38 -6.47 1.69
C ARG A 70 6.31 -6.84 3.17
N GLU A 71 6.81 -5.98 4.04
CA GLU A 71 6.72 -6.16 5.50
C GLU A 71 5.26 -6.22 5.97
N ALA A 72 4.37 -5.46 5.33
CA ALA A 72 2.93 -5.50 5.56
C ALA A 72 2.22 -6.71 4.93
N GLY A 73 2.93 -7.53 4.14
CA GLY A 73 2.39 -8.73 3.51
C GLY A 73 1.48 -8.49 2.30
N PHE A 74 1.50 -7.30 1.69
CA PHE A 74 0.69 -6.98 0.50
C PHE A 74 1.42 -7.23 -0.81
N VAL A 75 2.74 -7.18 -0.81
CA VAL A 75 3.59 -7.38 -1.97
C VAL A 75 4.61 -8.47 -1.67
N GLU A 76 4.98 -9.26 -2.68
CA GLU A 76 6.06 -10.23 -2.63
C GLU A 76 7.03 -10.03 -3.80
N LEU A 77 8.26 -10.53 -3.66
CA LEU A 77 9.25 -10.57 -4.74
C LEU A 77 9.28 -12.01 -5.25
N GLY A 78 8.81 -12.22 -6.48
CA GLY A 78 8.83 -13.54 -7.12
C GLY A 78 10.23 -13.96 -7.57
N ASP A 79 10.38 -15.25 -7.83
CA ASP A 79 11.67 -15.88 -8.12
C ASP A 79 12.37 -15.33 -9.36
N ALA A 80 11.60 -14.83 -10.34
CA ALA A 80 12.11 -14.19 -11.55
C ALA A 80 12.53 -12.71 -11.35
N GLY A 81 12.47 -12.18 -10.11
CA GLY A 81 12.87 -10.81 -9.79
C GLY A 81 11.81 -9.73 -10.01
N GLY A 82 10.55 -10.12 -10.24
CA GLY A 82 9.39 -9.22 -10.32
C GLY A 82 8.63 -9.13 -9.00
N TYR A 83 8.05 -7.96 -8.70
CA TYR A 83 7.14 -7.79 -7.57
C TYR A 83 5.72 -8.15 -7.98
N ALA A 84 4.97 -8.80 -7.10
CA ALA A 84 3.57 -9.14 -7.32
C ALA A 84 2.73 -8.86 -6.06
N LEU A 85 1.42 -8.70 -6.23
CA LEU A 85 0.51 -8.71 -5.08
C LEU A 85 0.44 -10.11 -4.47
N THR A 86 0.43 -10.17 -3.14
CA THR A 86 0.04 -11.39 -2.42
C THR A 86 -1.48 -11.59 -2.50
N ALA A 87 -1.99 -12.69 -1.93
CA ALA A 87 -3.44 -12.89 -1.77
C ALA A 87 -4.10 -11.74 -0.98
N SER A 88 -3.50 -11.33 0.14
CA SER A 88 -3.98 -10.21 0.95
C SER A 88 -3.82 -8.86 0.23
N GLY A 89 -2.79 -8.69 -0.60
CA GLY A 89 -2.63 -7.50 -1.45
C GLY A 89 -3.75 -7.35 -2.47
N ARG A 90 -4.16 -8.46 -3.11
CA ARG A 90 -5.32 -8.50 -4.02
C ARG A 90 -6.62 -8.20 -3.29
N GLU A 91 -6.87 -8.85 -2.15
CA GLU A 91 -8.04 -8.59 -1.31
C GLU A 91 -8.14 -7.12 -0.90
N LEU A 92 -7.01 -6.50 -0.54
CA LEU A 92 -6.96 -5.08 -0.20
C LEU A 92 -7.35 -4.20 -1.39
N CYS A 93 -6.85 -4.49 -2.60
CA CYS A 93 -7.19 -3.74 -3.81
C CYS A 93 -8.70 -3.80 -4.09
N GLU A 94 -9.31 -4.98 -4.00
CA GLU A 94 -10.75 -5.16 -4.17
C GLU A 94 -11.55 -4.42 -3.10
N THR A 95 -11.12 -4.50 -1.84
CA THR A 95 -11.74 -3.82 -0.71
C THR A 95 -11.66 -2.30 -0.84
N PHE A 96 -10.61 -1.77 -1.48
CA PHE A 96 -10.44 -0.34 -1.70
C PHE A 96 -11.24 0.19 -2.89
N MET A 97 -11.66 -0.67 -3.82
CA MET A 97 -12.41 -0.28 -5.02
C MET A 97 -13.74 0.44 -4.71
N PRO A 98 -14.57 0.03 -3.74
CA PRO A 98 -15.73 0.81 -3.28
C PRO A 98 -15.37 2.23 -2.83
N LEU A 99 -14.26 2.40 -2.11
CA LEU A 99 -13.79 3.71 -1.65
C LEU A 99 -13.31 4.57 -2.82
N HIS A 100 -12.57 3.97 -3.78
CA HIS A 100 -12.20 4.63 -5.03
C HIS A 100 -13.44 5.12 -5.80
N ARG A 101 -14.44 4.25 -5.99
CA ARG A 101 -15.71 4.64 -6.64
C ARG A 101 -16.43 5.75 -5.89
N PHE A 102 -16.39 5.75 -4.56
CA PHE A 102 -16.95 6.84 -3.76
C PHE A 102 -16.20 8.16 -4.00
N ALA A 103 -14.87 8.14 -4.02
CA ALA A 103 -14.05 9.32 -4.29
C ALA A 103 -14.35 9.93 -5.66
N GLU A 104 -14.50 9.10 -6.71
CA GLU A 104 -14.90 9.56 -8.05
C GLU A 104 -16.28 10.24 -8.04
N ARG A 105 -17.27 9.63 -7.37
CA ARG A 105 -18.60 10.26 -7.21
C ARG A 105 -18.53 11.56 -6.42
N TRP A 106 -17.74 11.61 -5.34
CA TRP A 106 -17.59 12.81 -4.53
C TRP A 106 -16.92 13.95 -5.30
N ARG A 107 -15.89 13.66 -6.11
CA ARG A 107 -15.27 14.64 -7.00
C ARG A 107 -16.25 15.18 -8.02
N SER A 108 -17.07 14.31 -8.62
CA SER A 108 -18.10 14.74 -9.60
C SER A 108 -19.16 15.67 -9.02
N LYS A 109 -19.45 15.57 -7.71
CA LYS A 109 -20.38 16.46 -7.00
C LYS A 109 -19.75 17.78 -6.55
N SER A 110 -18.43 17.80 -6.36
CA SER A 110 -17.68 18.99 -5.92
C SER A 110 -17.23 19.87 -7.09
N GLY A 111 -17.59 19.51 -8.34
CA GLY A 111 -17.29 20.24 -9.56
C GLY A 111 -18.50 20.94 -10.21
N ALA A 112 -19.56 21.20 -9.44
CA ALA A 112 -20.71 22.01 -9.82
C ALA A 112 -20.77 23.29 -8.97
#